data_AF-A0A3R9XN76-F1
#
_entry.id   AF-A0A3R9XN76-F1
#
_cell.length_a   1.000
_cell.length_b   1.000
_cell.length_c   1.000
_cell.angle_alpha   90.00
_cell.angle_beta   90.00
_cell.angle_gamma   90.00
#
_symmetry.space_group_name_H-M   'P 1'
#
loop_
_entity.id
_entity.type
_entity.pdbx_description
1 polymer ?
#
loop_
_entity_poly.entity_id
_entity_poly.type
_entity_poly.pdbx_seq_one_letter_code
_entity_poly.pdbx_strand_id
1 'polypeptide(L)'
;MYWIGIATHAFVDTWAHQNFIGENCSYNAFNNLLAKFSPNIAHLDALDKPDLVGLMWKDTRLKDEKINNVTRFSEASTMLTELYLNFTKRYNFNINKFLLILKKIMSNNEKNNYFDVKIMTSTRIKKYNKIAKIISNFDILNYKINYWRDEFFTKLNNKNYTIKSNVSFKSTSWFKFQESIKLHCNFTLQTLKLLKINL
;
A
#
# COMPACT_ATOMS: atom_id res chain seq x y z
N MET A 1 -5.49 4.78 16.06
CA MET A 1 -4.54 4.98 14.95
C MET A 1 -4.52 3.81 13.96
N TYR A 2 -4.37 2.55 14.42
CA TYR A 2 -4.22 1.39 13.52
C TYR A 2 -5.37 1.22 12.53
N TRP A 3 -6.63 1.39 12.94
CA TRP A 3 -7.79 1.20 12.05
C TRP A 3 -7.81 2.13 10.86
N ILE A 4 -7.57 3.44 11.07
CA ILE A 4 -7.53 4.42 9.98
C ILE A 4 -6.39 4.06 9.02
N GLY A 5 -5.21 3.69 9.55
CA GLY A 5 -4.09 3.24 8.74
C GLY A 5 -4.40 1.98 7.92
N ILE A 6 -5.00 0.96 8.54
CA ILE A 6 -5.41 -0.29 7.89
C ILE A 6 -6.43 -0.01 6.79
N ALA A 7 -7.48 0.75 7.08
CA ALA A 7 -8.53 1.07 6.11
C ALA A 7 -7.98 1.88 4.92
N THR A 8 -7.12 2.88 5.19
CA THR A 8 -6.46 3.68 4.14
C THR A 8 -5.59 2.81 3.26
N HIS A 9 -4.77 1.96 3.88
CA HIS A 9 -3.87 1.08 3.16
C HIS A 9 -4.66 0.10 2.29
N ALA A 10 -5.63 -0.63 2.86
CA ALA A 10 -6.47 -1.57 2.13
C ALA A 10 -7.24 -0.92 0.98
N PHE A 11 -7.71 0.33 1.16
CA PHE A 11 -8.35 1.09 0.09
C PHE A 11 -7.37 1.35 -1.07
N VAL A 12 -6.18 1.90 -0.80
CA VAL A 12 -5.17 2.15 -1.85
C VAL A 12 -4.69 0.85 -2.49
N ASP A 13 -4.54 -0.21 -1.70
CA ASP A 13 -4.15 -1.55 -2.14
C ASP A 13 -5.15 -2.10 -3.17
N THR A 14 -6.45 -1.90 -2.93
CA THR A 14 -7.52 -2.26 -3.89
C THR A 14 -7.37 -1.53 -5.22
N TRP A 15 -6.92 -0.26 -5.22
CA TRP A 15 -6.64 0.48 -6.45
C TRP A 15 -5.39 -0.04 -7.17
N ALA A 16 -4.33 -0.39 -6.44
CA ALA A 16 -3.11 -0.94 -7.02
C ALA A 16 -3.37 -2.32 -7.65
N HIS A 17 -4.10 -3.17 -6.94
CA HIS A 17 -4.38 -4.56 -7.29
C HIS A 17 -5.75 -4.77 -7.95
N GLN A 18 -6.26 -3.78 -8.67
CA GLN A 18 -7.42 -3.97 -9.54
C GLN A 18 -7.22 -5.19 -10.44
N ASN A 19 -8.27 -6.00 -10.58
CA ASN A 19 -8.29 -7.22 -11.38
C ASN A 19 -7.35 -8.33 -10.88
N PHE A 20 -7.05 -8.35 -9.58
CA PHE A 20 -6.48 -9.51 -8.91
C PHE A 20 -7.45 -10.07 -7.89
N ILE A 21 -7.44 -11.39 -7.77
CA ILE A 21 -8.18 -12.11 -6.74
C ILE A 21 -7.16 -12.57 -5.69
N GLY A 22 -7.40 -12.25 -4.42
CA GLY A 22 -6.47 -12.56 -3.33
C GLY A 22 -6.28 -14.05 -3.02
N GLU A 23 -6.99 -14.93 -3.73
CA GLU A 23 -6.98 -16.37 -3.57
C GLU A 23 -6.36 -17.08 -4.78
N ASN A 24 -6.18 -18.40 -4.67
CA ASN A 24 -5.73 -19.22 -5.78
C ASN A 24 -6.82 -19.30 -6.86
N CYS A 25 -6.64 -18.56 -7.95
CA CYS A 25 -7.62 -18.43 -9.01
C CYS A 25 -6.93 -18.37 -10.38
N SER A 26 -7.39 -19.17 -11.34
CA SER A 26 -6.86 -19.15 -12.71
C SER A 26 -6.98 -17.79 -13.40
N TYR A 27 -7.90 -16.92 -12.96
CA TYR A 27 -8.00 -15.54 -13.42
C TYR A 27 -6.75 -14.69 -13.12
N ASN A 28 -5.94 -15.08 -12.13
CA ASN A 28 -4.66 -14.41 -11.83
C ASN A 28 -3.53 -14.81 -12.77
N ALA A 29 -3.69 -15.87 -13.56
CA ALA A 29 -2.62 -16.46 -14.35
C ALA A 29 -2.18 -15.55 -15.49
N PHE A 30 -0.87 -15.37 -15.65
CA PHE A 30 -0.29 -14.76 -16.85
C PHE A 30 0.29 -15.83 -17.79
N ASN A 31 0.37 -15.51 -19.08
CA ASN A 31 1.07 -16.34 -20.05
C ASN A 31 2.57 -15.97 -20.11
N ASN A 32 3.28 -16.10 -18.99
CA ASN A 32 4.72 -15.80 -18.92
C ASN A 32 5.53 -16.93 -18.26
N LEU A 33 6.87 -16.83 -18.29
CA LEU A 33 7.73 -17.91 -17.82
C LEU A 33 7.68 -18.11 -16.30
N LEU A 34 7.40 -17.05 -15.53
CA LEU A 34 7.25 -17.12 -14.08
C LEU A 34 5.96 -17.83 -13.67
N ALA A 35 4.88 -17.62 -14.43
CA ALA A 35 3.58 -18.26 -14.23
C ALA A 35 3.63 -19.80 -14.33
N LYS A 36 4.63 -20.35 -15.02
CA LYS A 36 4.84 -21.81 -15.09
C LYS A 36 5.28 -22.43 -13.77
N PHE A 37 5.82 -21.63 -12.85
CA PHE A 37 6.42 -22.10 -11.60
C PHE A 37 5.76 -21.49 -10.36
N SER A 38 4.80 -20.58 -10.55
CA SER A 38 4.17 -19.81 -9.48
C SER A 38 2.69 -20.20 -9.37
N PRO A 39 2.14 -20.31 -8.16
CA PRO A 39 0.69 -20.47 -7.99
C PRO A 39 -0.04 -19.20 -8.46
N ASN A 40 -1.25 -19.35 -9.00
CA ASN A 40 -2.07 -18.24 -9.49
C ASN A 40 -2.76 -17.49 -8.32
N ILE A 41 -1.97 -17.00 -7.39
CA ILE A 41 -2.42 -16.29 -6.19
C ILE A 41 -2.08 -14.81 -6.32
N ALA A 42 -3.09 -13.95 -6.15
CA ALA A 42 -2.94 -12.50 -6.22
C ALA A 42 -2.13 -12.07 -7.45
N HIS A 43 -1.16 -11.17 -7.26
CA HIS A 43 -0.35 -10.59 -8.32
C HIS A 43 1.01 -11.26 -8.50
N LEU A 44 1.19 -12.50 -8.04
CA LEU A 44 2.50 -13.16 -8.02
C LEU A 44 3.17 -13.20 -9.41
N ASP A 45 2.39 -13.55 -10.44
CA ASP A 45 2.82 -13.57 -11.84
C ASP A 45 3.13 -12.17 -12.41
N ALA A 46 2.56 -11.13 -11.81
CA ALA A 46 2.82 -9.73 -12.15
C ALA A 46 3.99 -9.14 -11.35
N LEU A 47 4.55 -9.87 -10.38
CA LEU A 47 5.58 -9.40 -9.45
C LEU A 47 5.12 -8.13 -8.70
N ASP A 48 6.03 -7.19 -8.46
CA ASP A 48 5.78 -5.89 -7.84
C ASP A 48 5.25 -4.83 -8.81
N LYS A 49 4.89 -5.19 -10.06
CA LYS A 49 4.40 -4.21 -11.05
C LYS A 49 3.19 -3.41 -10.54
N PRO A 50 2.17 -4.00 -9.90
CA PRO A 50 1.04 -3.22 -9.35
C PRO A 50 1.46 -2.17 -8.31
N ASP A 51 2.52 -2.46 -7.55
CA ASP A 51 2.99 -1.62 -6.43
C ASP A 51 3.89 -0.46 -6.88
N LEU A 52 4.41 -0.52 -8.10
CA LEU A 52 5.35 0.47 -8.63
C LEU A 52 4.61 1.71 -9.12
N VAL A 53 4.38 2.68 -8.23
CA VAL A 53 3.56 3.90 -8.43
C VAL A 53 3.74 4.64 -9.77
N GLY A 54 4.95 4.70 -10.32
CA GLY A 54 5.21 5.41 -11.60
C GLY A 54 5.29 4.51 -12.83
N LEU A 55 5.00 3.22 -12.69
CA LEU A 55 5.13 2.23 -13.76
C LEU A 55 3.90 2.26 -14.68
N MET A 56 4.18 2.19 -15.98
CA MET A 56 3.20 1.77 -16.97
C MET A 56 3.55 0.37 -17.43
N TRP A 57 2.58 -0.54 -17.41
CA TRP A 57 2.83 -1.95 -17.72
C TRP A 57 1.64 -2.58 -18.43
N LYS A 58 1.84 -3.77 -18.98
CA LYS A 58 0.81 -4.54 -19.68
C LYS A 58 0.31 -5.68 -18.82
N ASP A 59 -1.01 -5.74 -18.66
CA ASP A 59 -1.74 -6.84 -18.07
C ASP A 59 -2.48 -7.61 -19.17
N THR A 60 -1.86 -8.69 -19.65
CA THR A 60 -2.36 -9.50 -20.78
C THR A 60 -3.65 -10.24 -20.48
N ARG A 61 -4.15 -10.18 -19.24
CA ARG A 61 -5.42 -10.79 -18.83
C ARG A 61 -6.61 -9.89 -19.18
N LEU A 62 -6.36 -8.61 -19.43
CA LEU A 62 -7.39 -7.59 -19.64
C LEU A 62 -7.60 -7.30 -21.12
N LYS A 63 -8.82 -6.85 -21.47
CA LYS A 63 -9.14 -6.38 -22.82
C LYS A 63 -8.37 -5.10 -23.17
N ASP A 64 -8.29 -4.16 -22.24
CA ASP A 64 -7.34 -3.04 -22.30
C ASP A 64 -6.14 -3.38 -21.43
N GLU A 65 -5.09 -3.88 -22.06
CA GLU A 65 -3.91 -4.39 -21.36
C GLU A 65 -3.12 -3.27 -20.66
N LYS A 66 -3.30 -2.00 -21.04
CA LYS A 66 -2.39 -0.94 -20.61
C LYS A 66 -2.76 -0.40 -19.23
N ILE A 67 -1.94 -0.73 -18.23
CA ILE A 67 -2.07 -0.22 -16.88
C ILE A 67 -1.17 1.00 -16.66
N ASN A 68 -1.74 2.06 -16.09
CA ASN A 68 -1.02 3.24 -15.64
C ASN A 68 -1.17 3.40 -14.12
N ASN A 69 -0.10 3.07 -13.38
CA ASN A 69 -0.14 3.15 -11.93
C ASN A 69 -0.24 4.61 -11.43
N VAL A 70 0.29 5.59 -12.16
CA VAL A 70 0.15 7.01 -11.78
C VAL A 70 -1.31 7.40 -11.72
N THR A 71 -2.12 6.93 -12.67
CA THR A 71 -3.57 7.16 -12.68
C THR A 71 -4.21 6.49 -11.47
N ARG A 72 -3.99 5.18 -11.26
CA ARG A 72 -4.56 4.42 -10.13
C ARG A 72 -4.26 5.05 -8.77
N PHE A 73 -2.98 5.35 -8.50
CA PHE A 73 -2.57 5.95 -7.24
C PHE A 73 -3.04 7.40 -7.09
N SER A 74 -3.13 8.17 -8.18
CA SER A 74 -3.66 9.53 -8.14
C SER A 74 -5.16 9.53 -7.82
N GLU A 75 -5.95 8.64 -8.41
CA GLU A 75 -7.38 8.50 -8.14
C GLU A 75 -7.64 8.09 -6.69
N ALA A 76 -6.91 7.08 -6.21
CA ALA A 76 -6.96 6.66 -4.80
C ALA A 76 -6.62 7.83 -3.86
N SER A 77 -5.59 8.61 -4.20
CA SER A 77 -5.16 9.77 -3.41
C SER A 77 -6.19 10.89 -3.39
N THR A 78 -6.87 11.15 -4.52
CA THR A 78 -7.97 12.12 -4.61
C THR A 78 -9.08 11.74 -3.63
N MET A 79 -9.59 10.51 -3.74
CA MET A 79 -10.69 10.03 -2.89
C MET A 79 -10.37 10.10 -1.40
N LEU A 80 -9.18 9.66 -1.00
CA LEU A 80 -8.76 9.72 0.40
C LEU A 80 -8.58 11.17 0.88
N THR A 81 -8.01 12.03 0.04
CA THR A 81 -7.81 13.44 0.41
C THR A 81 -9.16 14.12 0.63
N GLU A 82 -10.12 13.94 -0.28
CA GLU A 82 -11.47 14.48 -0.15
C GLU A 82 -12.18 13.96 1.09
N LEU A 83 -12.12 12.64 1.32
CA LEU A 83 -12.69 12.00 2.51
C LEU A 83 -12.14 12.62 3.81
N TYR A 84 -10.81 12.75 3.92
CA TYR A 84 -10.18 13.30 5.11
C TYR A 84 -10.42 14.79 5.30
N LEU A 85 -10.42 15.58 4.23
CA LEU A 85 -10.72 17.01 4.31
C LEU A 85 -12.17 17.25 4.72
N ASN A 86 -13.11 16.46 4.19
CA ASN A 86 -14.51 16.51 4.60
C ASN A 86 -14.69 16.14 6.07
N PHE A 87 -14.08 15.03 6.51
CA PHE A 87 -14.15 14.58 7.90
C PHE A 87 -13.54 15.59 8.87
N THR A 88 -12.41 16.20 8.50
CA THR A 88 -11.71 17.20 9.34
C THR A 88 -12.22 18.63 9.15
N LYS A 89 -13.22 18.84 8.27
CA LYS A 89 -13.80 20.15 7.93
C LYS A 89 -12.78 21.18 7.43
N ARG A 90 -11.75 20.74 6.71
CA ARG A 90 -10.66 21.58 6.19
C ARG A 90 -10.92 22.05 4.76
N TYR A 91 -12.02 22.77 4.55
CA TYR A 91 -12.48 23.16 3.21
C TYR A 91 -11.57 24.17 2.48
N ASN A 92 -10.75 24.93 3.21
CA ASN A 92 -9.83 25.92 2.62
C ASN A 92 -8.54 25.31 2.06
N PHE A 93 -8.35 23.99 2.17
CA PHE A 93 -7.18 23.32 1.62
C PHE A 93 -7.24 23.30 0.09
N ASN A 94 -6.18 23.79 -0.57
CA ASN A 94 -6.12 23.78 -2.04
C ASN A 94 -5.80 22.36 -2.55
N ILE A 95 -6.85 21.55 -2.66
CA ILE A 95 -6.77 20.15 -3.09
C ILE A 95 -6.17 20.01 -4.49
N ASN A 96 -6.57 20.86 -5.44
CA ASN A 96 -6.08 20.82 -6.81
C ASN A 96 -4.56 21.00 -6.89
N LYS A 97 -4.03 22.00 -6.16
CA LYS A 97 -2.58 22.23 -6.08
C LYS A 97 -1.85 21.03 -5.47
N PHE A 98 -2.39 20.46 -4.40
CA PHE A 98 -1.80 19.31 -3.73
C PHE A 98 -1.75 18.07 -4.64
N LEU A 99 -2.88 17.74 -5.29
CA LEU A 99 -2.98 16.59 -6.20
C LEU A 99 -2.08 16.75 -7.42
N LEU A 100 -1.96 17.97 -7.97
CA LEU A 100 -1.01 18.26 -9.06
C LEU A 100 0.44 17.98 -8.66
N ILE A 101 0.82 18.38 -7.44
CA ILE A 101 2.17 18.12 -6.92
C ILE A 101 2.38 16.62 -6.71
N LEU A 102 1.42 15.91 -6.11
CA LEU A 102 1.49 14.46 -5.92
C LEU A 102 1.66 13.72 -7.24
N LYS A 103 0.80 14.02 -8.22
CA LYS A 103 0.85 13.40 -9.56
C LYS A 103 2.20 13.62 -10.22
N LYS A 104 2.76 14.84 -10.14
CA LYS A 104 4.11 15.14 -10.66
C LYS A 104 5.21 14.29 -10.01
N ILE A 105 5.08 14.00 -8.71
CA ILE A 105 6.03 13.13 -8.01
C ILE A 105 5.86 11.67 -8.42
N MET A 106 4.62 11.20 -8.53
CA MET A 106 4.27 9.84 -8.94
C MET A 106 4.78 9.52 -10.34
N SER A 107 4.71 10.48 -11.27
CA SER A 107 5.16 10.33 -12.65
C SER A 107 6.67 10.15 -12.82
N ASN A 108 7.50 10.23 -11.76
CA ASN A 108 8.94 9.96 -11.82
C ASN A 108 9.69 10.68 -12.96
N ASN A 109 9.36 11.95 -13.25
CA ASN A 109 9.89 12.69 -14.40
C ASN A 109 9.68 11.95 -15.73
N GLU A 110 8.50 11.37 -15.93
CA GLU A 110 8.09 10.62 -17.14
C GLU A 110 8.82 9.29 -17.35
N LYS A 111 9.76 8.93 -16.46
CA LYS A 111 10.36 7.60 -16.44
C LYS A 111 9.35 6.58 -15.98
N ASN A 112 8.98 5.67 -16.89
CA ASN A 112 7.92 4.70 -16.67
C ASN A 112 8.34 3.24 -16.86
N ASN A 113 9.61 2.95 -17.12
CA ASN A 113 10.09 1.56 -17.19
C ASN A 113 10.37 1.00 -15.78
N TYR A 114 10.37 -0.33 -15.68
CA TYR A 114 10.45 -1.06 -14.42
C TYR A 114 11.67 -0.67 -13.56
N PHE A 115 12.88 -0.69 -14.14
CA PHE A 115 14.11 -0.46 -13.39
C PHE A 115 14.24 0.99 -12.93
N ASP A 116 13.93 1.95 -13.79
CA ASP A 116 13.95 3.38 -13.43
C ASP A 116 12.99 3.67 -12.28
N VAL A 117 11.74 3.19 -12.38
CA VAL A 117 10.71 3.42 -11.35
C VAL A 117 11.13 2.82 -10.00
N LYS A 118 11.75 1.63 -10.03
CA LYS A 118 12.24 0.93 -8.86
C LYS A 118 13.38 1.69 -8.18
N ILE A 119 14.39 2.12 -8.93
CA ILE A 119 15.52 2.94 -8.43
C ILE A 119 15.02 4.26 -7.84
N MET A 120 14.01 4.87 -8.45
CA MET A 120 13.46 6.15 -8.02
C MET A 120 12.60 6.08 -6.75
N THR A 121 12.28 4.89 -6.24
CA THR A 121 11.41 4.71 -5.06
C THR A 121 11.88 5.49 -3.84
N SER A 122 13.18 5.43 -3.52
CA SER A 122 13.73 6.14 -2.36
C SER A 122 13.64 7.67 -2.52
N THR A 123 13.89 8.17 -3.74
CA THR A 123 13.75 9.59 -4.08
C THR A 123 12.31 10.05 -3.99
N ARG A 124 11.36 9.22 -4.47
CA ARG A 124 9.92 9.48 -4.40
C ARG A 124 9.44 9.59 -2.95
N ILE A 125 9.84 8.65 -2.08
CA ILE A 125 9.54 8.69 -0.63
C ILE A 125 10.06 9.98 0.02
N LYS A 126 11.30 10.40 -0.29
CA LYS A 126 11.85 11.67 0.23
C LYS A 126 11.00 12.88 -0.19
N LYS A 127 10.51 12.91 -1.44
CA LYS A 127 9.63 13.98 -1.92
C LYS A 127 8.27 13.98 -1.22
N TYR A 128 7.68 12.81 -0.98
CA TYR A 128 6.44 12.69 -0.18
C TYR A 128 6.64 13.20 1.24
N ASN A 129 7.70 12.77 1.93
CA ASN A 129 7.99 13.23 3.29
C ASN A 129 8.18 14.75 3.36
N LYS A 130 8.86 15.35 2.37
CA LYS A 130 9.02 16.80 2.29
C LYS A 130 7.67 17.53 2.20
N ILE A 131 6.76 17.06 1.37
CA ILE A 131 5.42 17.68 1.23
C ILE A 131 4.59 17.47 2.49
N ALA A 132 4.60 16.25 3.04
CA ALA A 132 3.88 15.97 4.27
C ALA A 132 4.34 16.89 5.40
N LYS A 133 5.66 17.15 5.51
CA LYS A 133 6.21 18.10 6.47
C LYS A 133 5.72 19.53 6.22
N ILE A 134 5.72 19.99 4.96
CA ILE A 134 5.23 21.33 4.60
C ILE A 134 3.74 21.50 4.96
N ILE A 135 2.92 20.48 4.73
CA ILE A 135 1.46 20.56 4.93
C ILE A 135 1.07 20.38 6.39
N SER A 136 1.68 19.44 7.08
CA SER A 136 1.26 19.03 8.43
C SER A 136 2.12 19.61 9.55
N ASN A 137 3.29 20.15 9.22
CA ASN A 137 4.37 20.47 10.16
C ASN A 137 4.92 19.25 10.95
N PHE A 138 4.52 18.04 10.59
CA PHE A 138 5.01 16.79 11.19
C PHE A 138 5.94 16.03 10.23
N ASP A 139 6.97 15.43 10.80
CA ASP A 139 7.83 14.51 10.06
C ASP A 139 7.19 13.12 10.02
N ILE A 140 7.07 12.56 8.81
CA ILE A 140 6.71 11.15 8.66
C ILE A 140 7.91 10.32 9.09
N LEU A 141 7.69 9.44 10.07
CA LEU A 141 8.70 8.47 10.50
C LEU A 141 9.12 7.60 9.32
N ASN A 142 10.43 7.54 9.06
CA ASN A 142 10.96 6.63 8.06
C ASN A 142 10.58 5.19 8.40
N TYR A 143 10.02 4.48 7.43
CA TYR A 143 9.73 3.06 7.56
C TYR A 143 11.01 2.28 7.90
N LYS A 144 10.94 1.49 8.98
CA LYS A 144 12.01 0.62 9.43
C LYS A 144 11.54 -0.81 9.28
N ILE A 145 12.06 -1.51 8.27
CA ILE A 145 11.63 -2.88 7.92
C ILE A 145 11.67 -3.86 9.09
N ASN A 146 12.61 -3.67 10.01
CA ASN A 146 12.80 -4.55 11.16
C ASN A 146 12.14 -4.03 12.44
N TYR A 147 11.41 -2.92 12.41
CA TYR A 147 10.90 -2.26 13.61
C TYR A 147 10.10 -3.21 14.51
N TRP A 148 9.17 -3.96 13.93
CA TRP A 148 8.33 -4.91 14.66
C TRP A 148 9.13 -6.06 15.29
N ARG A 149 10.15 -6.57 14.57
CA ARG A 149 11.06 -7.57 15.11
C ARG A 149 11.86 -6.97 16.26
N ASP A 150 12.43 -5.80 16.04
CA ASP A 150 13.32 -5.12 16.98
C ASP A 150 12.55 -4.56 18.20
N GLU A 151 11.21 -4.49 18.18
CA GLU A 151 10.38 -4.22 19.36
C GLU A 151 10.46 -5.37 20.38
N PHE A 152 10.39 -6.62 19.90
CA PHE A 152 10.29 -7.80 20.75
C PHE A 152 11.61 -8.56 20.93
N PHE A 153 12.44 -8.57 19.89
CA PHE A 153 13.72 -9.28 19.86
C PHE A 153 14.90 -8.31 19.98
N THR A 154 15.96 -8.78 20.63
CA THR A 154 17.29 -8.17 20.61
C THR A 154 18.21 -9.06 19.80
N LYS A 155 18.93 -8.46 18.84
CA LYS A 155 19.93 -9.17 18.04
C LYS A 155 21.15 -9.50 18.92
N LEU A 156 21.51 -10.78 19.01
CA LEU A 156 22.71 -11.23 19.74
C LEU A 156 23.93 -11.26 18.82
N ASN A 157 23.75 -11.74 17.59
CA ASN A 157 24.77 -11.77 16.55
C ASN A 157 24.09 -11.80 15.16
N ASN A 158 24.84 -12.04 14.08
CA ASN A 158 24.27 -12.01 12.72
C ASN A 158 23.18 -13.05 12.44
N LYS A 159 23.06 -14.12 13.23
CA LYS A 159 22.08 -15.19 13.02
C LYS A 159 21.11 -15.38 14.18
N ASN A 160 21.46 -14.90 15.37
CA ASN A 160 20.73 -15.22 16.61
C ASN A 160 20.06 -13.98 17.21
N TYR A 161 18.87 -14.21 17.75
CA TYR A 161 18.05 -13.21 18.43
C TYR A 161 17.57 -13.78 19.77
N THR A 162 17.38 -12.92 20.77
CA THR A 162 16.75 -13.27 22.05
C THR A 162 15.54 -12.38 22.31
N ILE A 163 14.59 -12.87 23.11
CA ILE A 163 13.42 -12.10 23.53
C ILE A 163 13.86 -11.09 24.60
N LYS A 164 13.35 -9.87 24.53
CA LYS A 164 13.58 -8.87 25.57
C LYS A 164 12.88 -9.26 26.87
N SER A 165 13.63 -9.31 27.96
CA SER A 165 13.14 -9.74 29.28
C SER A 165 12.03 -8.84 29.86
N ASN A 166 11.94 -7.58 29.43
CA ASN A 166 11.00 -6.59 29.93
C ASN A 166 9.88 -6.23 28.93
N VAL A 167 9.69 -7.02 27.86
CA VAL A 167 8.65 -6.76 26.86
C VAL A 167 7.68 -7.92 26.77
N SER A 168 6.40 -7.64 27.04
CA SER A 168 5.34 -8.60 26.79
C SER A 168 4.98 -8.63 25.31
N PHE A 169 4.88 -9.82 24.71
CA PHE A 169 4.49 -9.98 23.30
C PHE A 169 3.18 -9.25 22.97
N LYS A 170 2.19 -9.33 23.87
CA LYS A 170 0.88 -8.66 23.71
C LYS A 170 0.96 -7.13 23.75
N SER A 171 2.04 -6.57 24.30
CA SER A 171 2.27 -5.12 24.35
C SER A 171 2.88 -4.55 23.07
N THR A 172 3.45 -5.40 22.21
CA THR A 172 4.12 -4.99 20.96
C THR A 172 3.16 -4.35 19.96
N SER A 173 3.67 -3.43 19.13
CA SER A 173 2.89 -2.84 18.04
C SER A 173 2.49 -3.89 17.02
N TRP A 174 3.35 -4.89 16.78
CA TRP A 174 3.04 -6.02 15.89
C TRP A 174 1.78 -6.75 16.36
N PHE A 175 1.73 -7.19 17.61
CA PHE A 175 0.58 -7.92 18.14
C PHE A 175 -0.69 -7.08 18.06
N LYS A 176 -0.63 -5.84 18.53
CA LYS A 176 -1.78 -4.90 18.49
C LYS A 176 -2.26 -4.63 17.07
N PHE A 177 -1.34 -4.55 16.10
CA PHE A 177 -1.67 -4.38 14.69
C PHE A 177 -2.38 -5.62 14.13
N GLN A 178 -1.87 -6.83 14.39
CA GLN A 178 -2.52 -8.08 13.97
C GLN A 178 -3.93 -8.22 14.56
N GLU A 179 -4.10 -7.93 15.84
CA GLU A 179 -5.43 -7.94 16.47
C GLU A 179 -6.35 -6.87 15.85
N SER A 180 -5.81 -5.69 15.52
CA SER A 180 -6.57 -4.65 14.83
C SER A 180 -7.02 -5.08 13.42
N ILE A 181 -6.19 -5.81 12.67
CA ILE A 181 -6.56 -6.36 11.37
C ILE A 181 -7.72 -7.34 11.51
N LYS A 182 -7.63 -8.29 12.45
CA LYS A 182 -8.70 -9.28 12.68
C LYS A 182 -10.03 -8.60 13.01
N LEU A 183 -9.99 -7.59 13.89
CA LEU A 183 -11.17 -6.81 14.24
C LEU A 183 -11.74 -6.05 13.03
N HIS A 184 -10.88 -5.42 12.22
CA HIS A 184 -11.31 -4.73 11.00
C HIS A 184 -11.92 -5.68 9.97
N CYS A 185 -11.32 -6.86 9.77
CA CYS A 185 -11.86 -7.91 8.89
C CYS A 185 -13.25 -8.35 9.35
N ASN A 186 -13.42 -8.65 10.64
CA ASN A 186 -14.71 -9.03 11.20
C ASN A 186 -15.76 -7.93 11.01
N PHE A 187 -15.40 -6.67 11.27
CA PHE A 187 -16.28 -5.52 11.05
C PHE A 187 -16.73 -5.41 9.58
N THR A 188 -15.79 -5.55 8.63
CA THR A 188 -16.09 -5.50 7.20
C THR A 188 -17.01 -6.66 6.78
N LEU A 189 -16.72 -7.88 7.20
CA LEU A 189 -17.56 -9.05 6.89
C LEU A 189 -18.98 -8.92 7.45
N GLN A 190 -19.13 -8.39 8.67
CA GLN A 190 -20.44 -8.11 9.25
C GLN A 190 -21.19 -7.03 8.46
N THR A 191 -20.49 -5.97 8.04
CA THR A 191 -21.08 -4.89 7.25
C THR A 191 -21.56 -5.41 5.89
N LEU A 192 -20.77 -6.23 5.20
CA LEU A 192 -21.15 -6.81 3.91
C LEU A 192 -22.39 -7.71 4.02
N LYS A 193 -22.48 -8.51 5.09
CA LYS A 193 -23.68 -9.31 5.39
C LYS A 193 -24.92 -8.43 5.58
N LEU A 194 -24.80 -7.31 6.29
CA LEU A 194 -25.90 -6.36 6.49
C LEU A 194 -26.36 -5.70 5.19
N LEU A 195 -25.41 -5.46 4.28
CA LEU A 195 -25.70 -4.90 2.95
C LEU A 195 -26.30 -5.92 1.97
N LYS A 196 -26.57 -7.16 2.41
CA LYS A 196 -27.05 -8.28 1.57
C LYS A 196 -26.16 -8.55 0.35
N ILE A 197 -24.89 -8.21 0.46
CA ILE A 197 -23.89 -8.61 -0.54
C ILE A 197 -23.50 -10.03 -0.16
N ASN A 198 -24.08 -11.01 -0.84
CA ASN A 198 -23.62 -12.39 -0.74
C ASN A 198 -22.27 -12.46 -1.47
N LEU A 199 -21.19 -12.58 -0.69
CA LEU A 199 -19.86 -12.92 -1.18
C LEU A 199 -19.77 -14.41 -1.48
#